data_AF-A0A1U7GP82-F1
#
_entry.id   AF-A0A1U7GP82-F1
#
_cell.length_a   1.000
_cell.length_b   1.000
_cell.length_c   1.000
_cell.angle_alpha   90.00
_cell.angle_beta   90.00
_cell.angle_gamma   90.00
#
_symmetry.space_group_name_H-M   'P 1'
#
loop_
_entity.id
_entity.type
_entity.pdbx_description
1 polymer ?
#
loop_
_entity_poly.entity_id
_entity_poly.type
_entity_poly.pdbx_seq_one_letter_code
_entity_poly.pdbx_strand_id
1 'polypeptide(L)'
;MQYKTIILGLLQEHPELHDQLQAHKTLLWALDQYALALKASHESWMERIGQRRPGSDRSQVSGEALEFALREIQERLSSDSKEDEDEPQSLDAAMVFLRRHTPPA
;
A
#
# COMPACT_ATOMS: atom_id res chain seq x y z
N MET A 1 -13.11 14.23 5.24
CA MET A 1 -11.64 14.21 5.14
C MET A 1 -11.24 14.06 3.69
N GLN A 2 -10.13 14.68 3.27
CA GLN A 2 -9.65 14.68 1.88
C GLN A 2 -8.68 13.52 1.62
N TYR A 3 -9.16 12.28 1.67
CA TYR A 3 -8.31 11.08 1.56
C TYR A 3 -7.52 11.03 0.24
N LYS A 4 -8.13 11.40 -0.88
CA LYS A 4 -7.46 11.44 -2.18
C LYS A 4 -6.29 12.43 -2.20
N THR A 5 -6.44 13.59 -1.56
CA THR A 5 -5.37 14.59 -1.46
C THR A 5 -4.21 14.09 -0.62
N ILE A 6 -4.50 13.38 0.47
CA ILE A 6 -3.46 12.79 1.33
C ILE A 6 -2.68 11.72 0.57
N ILE A 7 -3.38 10.81 -0.12
CA ILE A 7 -2.74 9.78 -0.95
C ILE A 7 -1.95 10.40 -2.10
N LEU A 8 -2.48 11.44 -2.75
CA LEU A 8 -1.75 12.14 -3.81
C LEU A 8 -0.44 12.73 -3.28
N GLY A 9 -0.46 13.35 -2.09
CA GLY A 9 0.75 13.84 -1.43
C GLY A 9 1.76 12.72 -1.16
N LEU A 10 1.29 11.59 -0.63
CA LEU A 10 2.15 10.42 -0.39
C LEU A 10 2.75 9.87 -1.70
N LEU A 11 1.97 9.74 -2.76
CA LEU A 11 2.50 9.29 -4.06
C LEU A 11 3.52 10.28 -4.63
N GLN A 12 3.36 11.58 -4.41
CA GLN A 12 4.33 12.59 -4.82
C GLN A 12 5.65 12.52 -4.02
N GLU A 13 5.61 12.03 -2.78
CA GLU A 13 6.83 11.75 -1.98
C GLU A 13 7.58 10.51 -2.47
N HIS A 14 6.95 9.65 -3.27
CA HIS A 14 7.52 8.44 -3.87
C HIS A 14 7.56 8.53 -5.41
N PRO A 15 8.53 9.27 -5.99
CA PRO A 15 8.58 9.53 -7.44
C PRO A 15 8.69 8.24 -8.27
N GLU A 16 9.35 7.20 -7.76
CA GLU A 16 9.50 5.90 -8.44
C GLU A 16 8.15 5.22 -8.67
N LEU A 17 7.32 5.12 -7.63
CA LEU A 17 5.96 4.60 -7.72
C LEU A 17 5.07 5.48 -8.60
N HIS A 18 5.21 6.80 -8.47
CA HIS A 18 4.44 7.73 -9.28
C HIS A 18 4.73 7.56 -10.78
N ASP A 19 6.00 7.42 -11.15
CA ASP A 19 6.43 7.20 -12.53
C ASP A 19 6.00 5.84 -13.07
N GLN A 20 6.06 4.77 -12.26
CA GLN A 20 5.50 3.46 -12.60
C GLN A 20 3.99 3.55 -12.85
N LEU A 21 3.22 4.10 -11.92
CA LEU A 21 1.77 4.24 -12.05
C LEU A 21 1.37 5.12 -13.25
N GLN A 22 2.20 6.11 -13.58
CA GLN A 22 2.02 6.94 -14.76
C GLN A 22 2.33 6.18 -16.06
N ALA A 23 3.42 5.41 -16.10
CA ALA A 23 3.79 4.56 -17.24
C ALA A 23 2.71 3.53 -17.55
N HIS A 24 2.13 2.91 -16.51
CA HIS A 24 1.05 1.95 -16.61
C HIS A 24 -0.34 2.59 -16.87
N LYS A 25 -0.44 3.93 -16.88
CA LYS A 25 -1.70 4.70 -16.98
C LYS A 25 -2.74 4.31 -15.93
N THR A 26 -2.29 3.78 -14.80
CA THR A 26 -3.13 3.31 -13.70
C THR A 26 -3.17 4.31 -12.54
N LEU A 27 -2.43 5.42 -12.61
CA LEU A 27 -2.32 6.42 -11.53
C LEU A 27 -3.66 6.84 -10.92
N LEU A 28 -4.66 7.20 -11.75
CA LEU A 28 -5.98 7.61 -11.25
C LEU A 28 -6.72 6.47 -10.55
N TRP A 29 -6.62 5.25 -11.10
CA TRP A 29 -7.22 4.07 -10.50
C TRP A 29 -6.54 3.71 -9.18
N ALA A 30 -5.21 3.70 -9.15
CA ALA A 30 -4.42 3.45 -7.95
C ALA A 30 -4.72 4.49 -6.86
N LEU A 31 -4.76 5.78 -7.22
CA LEU A 31 -5.15 6.86 -6.31
C LEU A 31 -6.53 6.59 -5.67
N ASP A 32 -7.51 6.16 -6.47
CA ASP A 32 -8.84 5.83 -5.97
C ASP A 32 -8.82 4.60 -5.07
N GLN A 33 -8.08 3.54 -5.41
CA GLN A 33 -7.94 2.35 -4.56
C GLN A 33 -7.27 2.67 -3.23
N TYR A 34 -6.15 3.40 -3.26
CA TYR A 34 -5.43 3.80 -2.05
C TYR A 34 -6.26 4.74 -1.18
N ALA A 35 -7.05 5.64 -1.78
CA ALA A 35 -7.94 6.52 -1.02
C ALA A 35 -9.10 5.74 -0.35
N LEU A 36 -9.66 4.74 -1.03
CA LEU A 36 -10.66 3.84 -0.45
C LEU A 36 -10.07 3.00 0.69
N ALA A 37 -8.87 2.45 0.48
CA ALA A 37 -8.15 1.68 1.50
C ALA A 37 -7.83 2.53 2.73
N LEU A 38 -7.35 3.76 2.54
CA LEU A 38 -7.08 4.71 3.64
C LEU A 38 -8.35 5.02 4.43
N LYS A 39 -9.47 5.27 3.73
CA LYS A 39 -10.76 5.52 4.37
C LYS A 39 -11.20 4.32 5.22
N ALA A 40 -11.16 3.11 4.64
CA ALA A 40 -11.58 1.90 5.33
C ALA A 40 -10.70 1.57 6.55
N SER A 41 -9.38 1.75 6.42
CA SER A 41 -8.44 1.58 7.53
C SER A 41 -8.70 2.63 8.63
N HIS A 42 -8.87 3.90 8.26
CA HIS A 42 -9.19 4.97 9.21
C HIS A 42 -10.49 4.69 9.99
N GLU A 43 -11.56 4.28 9.31
CA GLU A 43 -12.82 3.91 9.97
C GLU A 43 -12.65 2.71 10.91
N SER A 44 -11.90 1.70 10.49
CA SER A 44 -11.58 0.53 11.31
C SER A 44 -10.78 0.91 12.56
N TRP A 45 -9.79 1.79 12.43
CA TRP A 45 -8.99 2.28 13.55
C TRP A 45 -9.81 3.16 14.50
N MET A 46 -10.69 4.01 13.98
CA MET A 46 -11.61 4.80 14.81
C MET A 46 -12.49 3.89 15.67
N GLU A 47 -13.03 2.82 15.09
CA GLU A 47 -13.84 1.85 15.83
C GLU A 47 -13.02 1.14 16.91
N ARG A 48 -11.83 0.65 16.57
CA ARG A 48 -10.95 -0.05 17.52
C ARG A 48 -10.51 0.84 18.67
N ILE A 49 -10.18 2.11 18.40
CA ILE A 49 -9.79 3.07 19.43
C ILE A 49 -11.00 3.45 20.28
N GLY A 50 -12.16 3.71 19.67
CA GLY A 50 -13.40 4.03 20.39
C GLY A 50 -13.85 2.91 21.32
N GLN A 51 -13.69 1.64 20.92
CA GLN A 51 -13.95 0.48 21.78
C GLN A 51 -12.97 0.37 22.95
N ARG A 52 -11.68 0.70 22.74
CA ARG A 52 -10.65 0.64 23.78
C ARG A 52 -10.71 1.81 24.76
N ARG A 53 -11.16 2.98 24.30
CA ARG A 53 -11.23 4.22 25.07
C ARG A 53 -12.62 4.86 24.91
N PRO A 54 -13.66 4.27 25.53
CA PRO A 54 -15.00 4.84 25.49
C PRO A 54 -15.01 6.21 26.18
N GLY A 55 -15.53 7.22 25.49
CA GLY A 55 -15.61 8.60 25.99
C GLY A 55 -14.48 9.54 25.56
N SER A 56 -13.51 9.05 24.77
CA SER A 56 -12.52 9.92 24.12
C SER A 56 -13.19 10.87 23.11
N ASP A 57 -12.61 12.06 22.95
CA ASP A 57 -13.09 13.03 21.96
C ASP A 57 -12.95 12.46 20.55
N ARG A 58 -14.00 12.59 19.75
CA ARG A 58 -14.06 12.04 18.39
C ARG A 58 -12.94 12.57 17.50
N SER A 59 -12.51 13.82 17.70
CA SER A 59 -11.44 14.44 16.92
C SER A 59 -10.08 13.84 17.27
N GLN A 60 -9.84 13.57 18.56
CA GLN A 60 -8.63 12.88 19.01
C GLN A 60 -8.56 11.44 18.48
N VAL A 61 -9.68 10.71 18.58
CA VAL A 61 -9.80 9.34 18.04
C VAL A 61 -9.56 9.33 16.54
N SER A 62 -10.13 10.28 15.79
CA SER A 62 -9.93 10.38 14.35
C SER A 62 -8.48 10.72 13.98
N GLY A 63 -7.81 11.60 14.74
CA GLY A 63 -6.40 11.92 14.51
C GLY A 63 -5.51 10.70 14.72
N GLU A 64 -5.64 10.02 15.85
CA GLU A 64 -4.88 8.81 16.18
C GLU A 64 -5.15 7.69 15.16
N ALA A 65 -6.42 7.49 14.79
CA ALA A 65 -6.81 6.51 13.78
C ALA A 65 -6.20 6.80 12.39
N LEU A 66 -6.13 8.08 12.00
CA LEU A 66 -5.55 8.49 10.73
C LEU A 66 -4.04 8.21 10.70
N GLU A 67 -3.33 8.45 11.79
CA GLU A 67 -1.89 8.13 11.88
C GLU A 67 -1.61 6.64 11.70
N PHE A 68 -2.43 5.77 12.30
CA PHE A 68 -2.31 4.31 12.09
C PHE A 68 -2.62 3.93 10.65
N ALA A 69 -3.70 4.46 10.08
CA ALA A 69 -4.09 4.17 8.71
C ALA A 69 -3.04 4.64 7.69
N LEU A 70 -2.40 5.80 7.91
CA LEU A 70 -1.33 6.29 7.04
C LEU A 70 -0.09 5.38 7.08
N ARG A 71 0.26 4.87 8.26
CA ARG A 71 1.38 3.92 8.40
C ARG A 71 1.15 2.65 7.60
N GLU A 72 -0.05 2.06 7.68
CA GLU A 72 -0.42 0.88 6.91
C GLU A 72 -0.36 1.12 5.40
N ILE A 73 -0.77 2.30 4.93
CA ILE A 73 -0.71 2.64 3.51
C ILE A 73 0.74 2.86 3.05
N GLN A 74 1.58 3.52 3.85
CA GLN A 74 3.00 3.70 3.54
C GLN A 74 3.76 2.36 3.46
N GLU A 75 3.46 1.43 4.36
CA GLU A 75 4.01 0.08 4.33
C GLU A 75 3.63 -0.68 3.04
N ARG A 76 2.37 -0.53 2.59
CA ARG A 76 1.90 -1.11 1.32
C ARG A 76 2.59 -0.49 0.11
N LEU A 77 2.66 0.84 0.03
CA LEU A 77 3.33 1.55 -1.06
C LEU A 77 4.81 1.15 -1.15
N SER A 78 5.49 1.06 -0.01
CA SER A 78 6.90 0.64 0.05
C SER A 78 7.13 -0.83 -0.36
N SER A 79 6.09 -1.67 -0.24
CA SER A 79 6.14 -3.08 -0.65
C SER A 79 5.88 -3.23 -2.14
N ASP A 80 4.84 -2.57 -2.66
CA ASP A 80 4.52 -2.53 -4.10
C ASP A 80 5.71 -1.96 -4.90
N SER A 81 6.44 -0.97 -4.36
CA SER A 81 7.62 -0.39 -5.01
C SER A 81 8.78 -1.37 -5.20
N LYS A 82 8.84 -2.43 -4.37
CA LYS A 82 9.93 -3.42 -4.41
C LYS A 82 9.64 -4.60 -5.33
N GLU A 83 8.39 -4.78 -5.76
CA GLU A 83 8.00 -5.93 -6.58
C GLU A 83 8.36 -5.78 -8.07
N ASP A 84 8.80 -4.60 -8.52
CA ASP A 84 9.25 -4.32 -9.89
C ASP A 84 10.78 -4.38 -10.08
N GLU A 85 11.56 -4.83 -9.09
CA GLU A 85 12.92 -5.27 -9.38
C GLU A 85 12.87 -6.67 -10.00
N ASP A 86 13.01 -6.69 -11.32
CA ASP A 86 13.43 -7.79 -12.21
C ASP A 86 14.63 -8.59 -11.65
N GLU A 87 14.43 -9.32 -10.54
CA GLU A 87 15.42 -10.26 -10.03
C GLU A 87 14.82 -11.67 -9.96
N PRO A 88 15.20 -12.59 -10.87
CA PRO A 88 15.24 -13.98 -10.47
C PRO A 88 16.34 -14.04 -9.41
N GLN A 89 15.99 -14.06 -8.13
CA GLN A 89 16.95 -14.07 -7.02
C GLN A 89 17.72 -15.42 -6.92
N SER A 90 18.23 -15.92 -8.05
CA SER A 90 19.58 -16.42 -8.31
C SER A 90 19.57 -17.22 -9.63
N LEU A 91 20.61 -17.06 -10.47
CA LEU A 91 20.80 -17.80 -11.73
C LEU A 91 20.77 -19.33 -11.53
N ASP A 92 21.23 -19.81 -10.37
CA ASP A 92 21.20 -21.21 -9.99
C ASP A 92 19.76 -21.71 -9.73
N ALA A 93 18.90 -20.87 -9.16
CA ALA A 93 17.50 -21.19 -8.87
C ALA A 93 16.65 -21.28 -10.16
N ALA A 94 16.92 -20.40 -11.14
CA ALA A 94 16.24 -20.44 -12.43
C ALA A 94 16.60 -21.72 -13.23
N MET A 95 17.85 -22.18 -13.15
CA MET A 95 18.29 -23.44 -13.77
C MET A 95 17.65 -24.67 -13.13
N VAL A 96 17.49 -24.70 -11.80
CA VAL A 96 16.76 -25.78 -11.11
C VAL A 96 15.27 -25.80 -11.50
N PHE A 97 14.66 -24.62 -11.67
CA PHE A 97 13.25 -24.49 -12.07
C PHE A 97 13.01 -25.07 -13.48
N LEU A 98 13.86 -24.71 -14.45
CA LEU A 98 13.78 -25.24 -15.82
C LEU A 98 13.98 -26.77 -15.87
N ARG A 99 14.89 -27.29 -15.03
CA ARG A 99 15.19 -28.73 -14.96
C ARG A 99 14.07 -29.58 -14.35
N ARG A 100 13.22 -28.98 -13.49
CA ARG A 100 12.05 -29.66 -12.90
C ARG A 100 10.81 -29.63 -13.80
N HIS A 101 10.68 -28.62 -14.66
CA HIS A 101 9.48 -28.38 -15.46
C HIS A 101 9.57 -28.87 -16.92
N THR A 102 10.65 -29.57 -17.30
CA THR A 102 10.71 -30.36 -18.54
C THR A 102 10.62 -31.87 -18.22
N PRO A 103 9.42 -32.47 -18.27
CA PRO A 103 9.27 -33.92 -18.30
C PRO A 103 9.27 -34.43 -19.76
N PRO A 104 9.41 -35.75 -20.01
CA PRO A 104 10.45 -36.70 -19.58
C PRO A 104 10.96 -37.51 -20.82
N ALA A 105 11.83 -38.52 -20.64
CA ALA A 105 11.99 -39.62 -21.60
C ALA A 105 11.66 -40.95 -20.93
#